data_AF-A0A2W7U8H7-F1
#
_entry.id   AF-A0A2W7U8H7-F1
#
_cell.length_a   1.000
_cell.length_b   1.000
_cell.length_c   1.000
_cell.angle_alpha   90.00
_cell.angle_beta   90.00
_cell.angle_gamma   90.00
#
_symmetry.space_group_name_H-M   'P 1'
#
loop_
_entity.id
_entity.type
_entity.pdbx_description
1 polymer ?
#
loop_
_entity_poly.entity_id
_entity_poly.type
_entity_poly.pdbx_seq_one_letter_code
_entity_poly.pdbx_strand_id
1 'polypeptide(L)'
;MKLTIKNATVIIILICSSNLFSQEIKGSQPSKLIEPVLFADLGEKRQRISGMALDKKVNLYLEISKKVSLGGMEFGPDGNIYLMDNQFFTRNENFSRLIRIIVQNGKPIEAEVLVEGFNCGEAIRWSENRIYVTDAIFENRVESGIYSFSLDELNKKDIVLNRSNKKFYLTSVFTLEP
;
A
#
# COMPACT_ATOMS: atom_id res chain seq x y z
N MET A 1 62.13 -12.12 3.40
CA MET A 1 60.90 -12.94 3.48
C MET A 1 59.77 -12.12 2.88
N LYS A 2 59.21 -12.54 1.75
CA LYS A 2 58.17 -11.83 1.01
C LYS A 2 56.81 -12.04 1.70
N LEU A 3 56.04 -10.98 1.91
CA LEU A 3 54.58 -11.10 2.01
C LEU A 3 53.95 -10.00 1.15
N THR A 4 53.16 -10.45 0.19
CA THR A 4 52.47 -9.68 -0.83
C THR A 4 51.06 -9.40 -0.34
N ILE A 5 50.62 -8.15 -0.32
CA ILE A 5 49.19 -7.81 -0.20
C ILE A 5 48.80 -7.07 -1.48
N LYS A 6 48.18 -7.82 -2.39
CA LYS A 6 47.43 -7.31 -3.55
C LYS A 6 45.96 -7.22 -3.14
N ASN A 7 45.27 -6.22 -3.69
CA ASN A 7 43.81 -6.03 -3.72
C ASN A 7 43.19 -5.30 -2.53
N ALA A 8 43.42 -3.98 -2.47
CA ALA A 8 42.44 -3.06 -1.91
C ALA A 8 41.49 -2.64 -3.05
N THR A 9 40.39 -3.38 -3.22
CA THR A 9 39.27 -2.93 -4.06
C THR A 9 38.67 -1.71 -3.38
N VAL A 10 38.99 -0.53 -3.90
CA VAL A 10 38.37 0.73 -3.50
C VAL A 10 36.92 0.67 -3.97
N ILE A 11 36.00 0.39 -3.06
CA ILE A 11 34.56 0.56 -3.28
C ILE A 11 34.33 2.07 -3.30
N ILE A 12 34.35 2.66 -4.49
CA ILE A 12 33.85 4.02 -4.72
C ILE A 12 32.32 3.93 -4.59
N ILE A 13 31.81 4.24 -3.39
CA ILE A 13 30.39 4.53 -3.20
C ILE A 13 30.13 5.86 -3.91
N LEU A 14 29.62 5.76 -5.13
CA LEU A 14 29.14 6.91 -5.89
C LEU A 14 27.86 7.40 -5.20
N ILE A 15 28.00 8.39 -4.32
CA ILE A 15 26.89 9.13 -3.73
C ILE A 15 26.28 9.95 -4.87
N CYS A 16 25.37 9.35 -5.63
CA CYS A 16 24.52 10.09 -6.55
C CYS A 16 23.64 11.02 -5.73
N SER A 17 23.95 12.31 -5.86
CA SER A 17 23.20 13.49 -5.45
C SER A 17 21.69 13.22 -5.28
N SER A 18 21.25 13.29 -4.03
CA SER A 18 19.87 13.32 -3.57
C SER A 18 19.19 14.63 -4.02
N ASN A 19 18.78 14.70 -5.28
CA ASN A 19 17.60 15.49 -5.65
C ASN A 19 16.41 14.53 -5.60
N LEU A 20 16.02 14.21 -4.36
CA LEU A 20 14.92 13.31 -4.05
C LEU A 20 13.62 14.06 -4.39
N PHE A 21 13.01 13.68 -5.50
CA PHE A 21 11.75 14.22 -6.01
C PHE A 21 10.63 14.07 -4.96
N SER A 22 10.24 15.17 -4.32
CA SER A 22 8.95 15.30 -3.64
C SER A 22 7.98 15.95 -4.60
N GLN A 23 6.87 15.27 -4.94
CA GLN A 23 5.82 15.82 -5.79
C GLN A 23 4.45 15.48 -5.21
N GLU A 24 3.62 16.50 -4.97
CA GLU A 24 2.24 16.35 -4.50
C GLU A 24 1.34 15.86 -5.65
N ILE A 25 0.55 14.80 -5.40
CA ILE A 25 -0.44 14.27 -6.35
C ILE A 25 -1.74 15.10 -6.24
N LYS A 26 -2.26 15.63 -7.35
CA LYS A 26 -3.56 16.31 -7.39
C LYS A 26 -4.65 15.33 -7.81
N GLY A 27 -5.50 14.89 -6.87
CA GLY A 27 -6.66 14.03 -7.12
C GLY A 27 -8.01 14.76 -7.02
N SER A 28 -9.03 14.25 -7.72
CA SER A 28 -10.43 14.68 -7.62
C SER A 28 -11.00 14.29 -6.26
N GLN A 29 -11.47 15.29 -5.49
CA GLN A 29 -11.83 15.21 -4.07
C GLN A 29 -10.64 14.71 -3.20
N PRO A 30 -9.73 15.60 -2.79
CA PRO A 30 -8.62 15.22 -1.94
C PRO A 30 -9.16 14.63 -0.64
N SER A 31 -8.78 13.39 -0.34
CA SER A 31 -8.65 12.97 1.05
C SER A 31 -7.73 14.00 1.71
N LYS A 32 -8.28 14.88 2.56
CA LYS A 32 -7.50 15.88 3.32
C LYS A 32 -6.45 15.26 4.27
N LEU A 33 -6.29 13.94 4.26
CA LEU A 33 -5.57 13.16 5.25
C LEU A 33 -4.38 12.37 4.69
N ILE A 34 -4.26 12.21 3.36
CA ILE A 34 -3.24 11.36 2.74
C ILE A 34 -2.48 12.17 1.68
N GLU A 35 -1.26 12.60 2.02
CA GLU A 35 -0.28 13.14 1.09
C GLU A 35 0.74 12.02 0.81
N PRO A 36 0.62 11.25 -0.29
CA PRO A 36 1.62 10.23 -0.60
C PRO A 36 2.92 10.92 -1.02
N VAL A 37 3.84 11.12 -0.07
CA VAL A 37 5.20 11.59 -0.36
C VAL A 37 6.06 10.36 -0.61
N LEU A 38 6.32 10.07 -1.88
CA LEU A 38 6.95 8.81 -2.28
C LEU A 38 8.43 8.71 -1.87
N PHE A 39 9.08 9.84 -1.59
CA PHE A 39 10.43 9.87 -1.05
C PHE A 39 10.63 11.17 -0.25
N ALA A 40 10.36 11.15 1.05
CA ALA A 40 10.77 12.27 1.90
C ALA A 40 12.16 12.00 2.47
N ASP A 41 13.02 13.01 2.45
CA ASP A 41 14.04 13.13 3.50
C ASP A 41 13.29 13.22 4.84
N LEU A 42 13.39 12.16 5.64
CA LEU A 42 12.62 12.03 6.88
C LEU A 42 13.02 13.10 7.91
N GLY A 43 14.21 13.72 7.75
CA GLY A 43 14.77 14.67 8.70
C GLY A 43 14.79 14.13 10.14
N GLU A 44 14.93 15.02 11.12
CA GLU A 44 14.85 14.65 12.55
C GLU A 44 13.40 14.54 13.08
N LYS A 45 12.39 14.82 12.25
CA LYS A 45 10.98 14.76 12.67
C LYS A 45 10.48 13.32 12.56
N ARG A 46 9.92 12.78 13.64
CA ARG A 46 9.29 11.45 13.65
C ARG A 46 8.13 11.41 12.64
N GLN A 47 8.39 10.84 11.47
CA GLN A 47 7.37 10.47 10.49
C GLN A 47 7.14 8.95 10.58
N ARG A 48 5.90 8.50 10.47
CA ARG A 48 5.57 7.07 10.57
C ARG A 48 5.60 6.47 9.17
N ILE A 49 6.52 5.52 8.96
CA ILE A 49 6.48 4.63 7.79
C ILE A 49 5.40 3.59 8.10
N SER A 50 4.37 3.50 7.25
CA SER A 50 3.27 2.55 7.46
C SER A 50 3.20 1.46 6.37
N GLY A 51 3.62 1.78 5.14
CA GLY A 51 3.75 0.84 4.03
C GLY A 51 5.14 0.81 3.40
N MET A 52 5.50 -0.37 2.86
CA MET A 52 6.73 -0.59 2.10
C MET A 52 6.46 -1.52 0.92
N ALA A 53 6.96 -1.17 -0.26
CA ALA A 53 6.89 -2.01 -1.45
C ALA A 53 8.20 -1.95 -2.25
N LEU A 54 8.50 -3.00 -2.99
CA LEU A 54 9.63 -3.07 -3.93
C LEU A 54 9.09 -3.21 -5.35
N ASP A 55 9.64 -2.47 -6.30
CA ASP A 55 9.36 -2.71 -7.71
C ASP A 55 10.20 -3.89 -8.26
N LYS A 56 9.98 -4.25 -9.54
CA LYS A 56 10.73 -5.31 -10.22
C LYS A 56 12.24 -5.02 -10.38
N LYS A 57 12.65 -3.77 -10.22
CA LYS A 57 14.06 -3.33 -10.26
C LYS A 57 14.66 -3.21 -8.86
N VAL A 58 13.92 -3.62 -7.82
CA VAL A 58 14.33 -3.56 -6.40
C VAL A 58 14.48 -2.10 -5.91
N ASN A 59 13.75 -1.16 -6.51
CA ASN A 59 13.59 0.17 -5.95
C ASN A 59 12.63 0.09 -4.77
N LEU A 60 13.02 0.70 -3.65
CA LEU A 60 12.24 0.78 -2.43
C LEU A 60 11.26 1.94 -2.48
N TYR A 61 9.99 1.66 -2.20
CA TYR A 61 8.92 2.64 -2.09
C TYR A 61 8.42 2.62 -0.64
N LEU A 62 8.42 3.79 -0.01
CA LEU A 62 7.95 3.97 1.35
C LEU A 62 6.73 4.87 1.34
N GLU A 63 5.74 4.48 2.12
CA GLU A 63 4.58 5.32 2.38
C GLU A 63 4.76 5.99 3.74
N ILE A 64 4.61 7.32 3.71
CA ILE A 64 4.89 8.21 4.83
C ILE A 64 3.59 8.89 5.21
N SER A 65 3.09 8.61 6.40
CA SER A 65 1.83 9.18 6.88
C SER A 65 2.04 10.07 8.10
N LYS A 66 1.22 11.13 8.18
CA LYS A 66 1.17 12.04 9.33
C LYS A 66 0.05 11.67 10.32
N LYS A 67 -0.96 10.90 9.91
CA LYS A 67 -2.23 10.84 10.65
C LYS A 67 -3.02 9.53 10.58
N VAL A 68 -2.86 8.72 9.53
CA VAL A 68 -3.64 7.50 9.33
C VAL A 68 -2.68 6.30 9.24
N SER A 69 -3.03 5.21 9.91
CA SER A 69 -2.32 3.95 9.76
C SER A 69 -2.71 3.37 8.41
N LEU A 70 -1.91 3.58 7.38
CA LEU A 70 -2.10 2.82 6.14
C LEU A 70 -1.65 1.38 6.38
N GLY A 71 -2.35 0.44 5.74
CA GLY A 71 -2.08 -0.99 5.82
C GLY A 71 -1.02 -1.41 4.80
N GLY A 72 -1.10 -2.66 4.35
CA GLY A 72 -0.22 -3.25 3.37
C GLY A 72 -0.16 -2.46 2.06
N MET A 73 1.03 -2.47 1.46
CA MET A 73 1.34 -1.85 0.18
C MET A 73 2.13 -2.83 -0.67
N GLU A 74 1.84 -2.91 -1.96
CA GLU A 74 2.47 -3.86 -2.88
C GLU A 74 2.32 -3.43 -4.34
N PHE A 75 3.31 -3.75 -5.17
CA PHE A 75 3.17 -3.61 -6.62
C PHE A 75 2.27 -4.72 -7.18
N GLY A 76 1.29 -4.33 -7.99
CA GLY A 76 0.50 -5.27 -8.78
C GLY A 76 1.25 -5.75 -10.01
N PRO A 77 0.72 -6.81 -10.67
CA PRO A 77 1.32 -7.35 -11.90
C PRO A 77 1.30 -6.34 -13.07
N ASP A 78 0.41 -5.35 -13.01
CA ASP A 78 0.28 -4.24 -13.97
C ASP A 78 1.33 -3.12 -13.76
N GLY A 79 2.17 -3.22 -12.73
CA GLY A 79 3.23 -2.26 -12.43
C GLY A 79 2.78 -1.03 -11.62
N ASN A 80 1.54 -0.99 -11.17
CA ASN A 80 1.02 0.05 -10.28
C ASN A 80 1.17 -0.36 -8.80
N ILE A 81 1.11 0.62 -7.90
CA ILE A 81 1.16 0.35 -6.46
C ILE A 81 -0.27 0.24 -5.95
N TYR A 82 -0.54 -0.78 -5.15
CA TYR A 82 -1.79 -0.96 -4.43
C TYR A 82 -1.51 -0.72 -2.96
N LEU A 83 -2.41 -0.03 -2.28
CA LEU A 83 -2.28 0.24 -0.86
C LEU A 83 -3.62 0.21 -0.16
N MET A 84 -3.59 -0.22 1.09
CA MET A 84 -4.78 -0.25 1.94
C MET A 84 -4.89 1.04 2.74
N ASP A 85 -5.97 1.79 2.51
CA ASP A 85 -6.38 2.93 3.31
C ASP A 85 -7.29 2.48 4.45
N ASN A 86 -6.68 2.15 5.59
CA ASN A 86 -7.40 1.74 6.79
C ASN A 86 -7.93 2.98 7.54
N GLN A 87 -9.24 3.16 7.48
CA GLN A 87 -9.95 4.25 8.14
C GLN A 87 -10.70 3.82 9.40
N PHE A 88 -10.50 2.59 9.87
CA PHE A 88 -11.22 2.00 11.00
C PHE A 88 -11.14 2.88 12.27
N PHE A 89 -9.96 3.43 12.57
CA PHE A 89 -9.73 4.26 13.76
C PHE A 89 -10.21 5.71 13.62
N THR A 90 -10.81 6.07 12.48
CA THR A 90 -11.41 7.41 12.25
C THR A 90 -12.83 7.53 12.82
N ARG A 91 -13.33 6.48 13.51
CA ARG A 91 -14.71 6.35 14.05
C ARG A 91 -15.80 6.16 12.99
N ASN A 92 -15.44 5.81 11.77
CA ASN A 92 -16.38 5.43 10.73
C ASN A 92 -16.18 3.96 10.35
N GLU A 93 -17.20 3.13 10.58
CA GLU A 93 -17.18 1.71 10.19
C GLU A 93 -17.43 1.56 8.69
N ASN A 94 -16.76 0.60 8.04
CA ASN A 94 -16.86 0.34 6.60
C ASN A 94 -16.35 1.50 5.71
N PHE A 95 -15.41 2.32 6.18
CA PHE A 95 -14.82 3.44 5.41
C PHE A 95 -13.44 3.13 4.85
N SER A 96 -12.87 1.96 5.15
CA SER A 96 -11.56 1.59 4.65
C SER A 96 -11.63 1.25 3.16
N ARG A 97 -10.55 1.53 2.42
CA ARG A 97 -10.52 1.49 0.94
C ARG A 97 -9.27 0.83 0.39
N LEU A 98 -9.40 0.11 -0.72
CA LEU A 98 -8.26 -0.29 -1.54
C LEU A 98 -8.00 0.80 -2.58
N ILE A 99 -6.80 1.34 -2.59
CA ILE A 99 -6.36 2.41 -3.49
C ILE A 99 -5.30 1.87 -4.44
N ARG A 100 -5.35 2.29 -5.72
CA ARG A 100 -4.26 2.13 -6.67
C ARG A 100 -3.59 3.47 -6.94
N ILE A 101 -2.27 3.49 -6.84
CA ILE A 101 -1.43 4.57 -7.31
C ILE A 101 -0.90 4.19 -8.69
N ILE A 102 -1.26 4.98 -9.69
CA ILE A 102 -0.77 4.81 -11.05
C ILE A 102 0.69 5.22 -11.11
N VAL A 103 1.54 4.32 -11.59
CA VAL A 103 2.98 4.53 -11.74
C VAL A 103 3.35 4.56 -13.22
N GLN A 104 3.96 5.65 -13.65
CA GLN A 104 4.52 5.81 -15.00
C GLN A 104 5.98 6.22 -14.91
N ASN A 105 6.85 5.53 -15.65
CA ASN A 105 8.29 5.78 -15.65
C ASN A 105 8.92 5.78 -14.24
N GLY A 106 8.43 4.88 -13.37
CA GLY A 106 8.88 4.76 -11.97
C GLY A 106 8.36 5.84 -11.03
N LYS A 107 7.49 6.74 -11.52
CA LYS A 107 6.92 7.85 -10.74
C LYS A 107 5.41 7.67 -10.55
N PRO A 108 4.88 7.93 -9.35
CA PRO A 108 3.46 7.94 -9.07
C PRO A 108 2.87 9.21 -9.66
N ILE A 109 1.73 9.10 -10.34
CA ILE A 109 1.11 10.24 -11.03
C ILE A 109 -0.33 10.49 -10.61
N GLU A 110 -1.04 9.46 -10.15
CA GLU A 110 -2.46 9.53 -9.82
C GLU A 110 -2.80 8.48 -8.76
N ALA A 111 -3.82 8.75 -7.96
CA ALA A 111 -4.39 7.81 -6.99
C ALA A 111 -5.87 7.61 -7.31
N GLU A 112 -6.34 6.36 -7.32
CA GLU A 112 -7.74 6.03 -7.52
C GLU A 112 -8.23 5.00 -6.50
N VAL A 113 -9.48 5.16 -6.10
CA VAL A 113 -10.17 4.20 -5.23
C VAL A 113 -10.70 3.07 -6.09
N LEU A 114 -10.32 1.84 -5.77
CA LEU A 114 -10.76 0.66 -6.51
C LEU A 114 -11.90 -0.06 -5.80
N VAL A 115 -11.82 -0.15 -4.48
CA VAL A 115 -12.81 -0.82 -3.64
C VAL A 115 -13.05 0.00 -2.38
N GLU A 116 -14.32 0.24 -2.05
CA GLU A 116 -14.77 0.85 -0.81
C GLU A 116 -15.52 -0.16 0.05
N GLY A 117 -15.70 0.15 1.35
CA GLY A 117 -16.59 -0.62 2.22
C GLY A 117 -15.91 -1.69 3.08
N PHE A 118 -14.57 -1.72 3.15
CA PHE A 118 -13.87 -2.55 4.14
C PHE A 118 -14.02 -1.95 5.53
N ASN A 119 -14.06 -2.80 6.57
CA ASN A 119 -14.15 -2.29 7.93
C ASN A 119 -12.76 -1.93 8.47
N CYS A 120 -11.94 -2.93 8.77
CA CYS A 120 -10.56 -2.82 9.23
C CYS A 120 -9.61 -3.51 8.24
N GLY A 121 -9.61 -3.05 6.99
CA GLY A 121 -8.72 -3.57 5.96
C GLY A 121 -7.26 -3.26 6.29
N GLU A 122 -6.37 -4.25 6.23
CA GLU A 122 -4.97 -4.12 6.66
C GLU A 122 -4.00 -4.60 5.58
N ALA A 123 -3.61 -5.87 5.58
CA ALA A 123 -2.61 -6.41 4.68
C ALA A 123 -3.18 -6.63 3.27
N ILE A 124 -2.31 -6.47 2.28
CA ILE A 124 -2.57 -6.87 0.90
C ILE A 124 -1.47 -7.80 0.41
N ARG A 125 -1.82 -8.75 -0.45
CA ARG A 125 -0.88 -9.61 -1.17
C ARG A 125 -1.36 -9.89 -2.58
N TRP A 126 -0.45 -9.87 -3.55
CA TRP A 126 -0.73 -10.38 -4.88
C TRP A 126 -0.39 -11.86 -4.99
N SER A 127 -1.23 -12.60 -5.70
CA SER A 127 -0.86 -13.88 -6.28
C SER A 127 -1.40 -13.92 -7.70
N GLU A 128 -0.50 -14.01 -8.67
CA GLU A 128 -0.83 -13.92 -10.09
C GLU A 128 -1.66 -12.64 -10.38
N ASN A 129 -2.86 -12.80 -10.95
CA ASN A 129 -3.76 -11.70 -11.29
C ASN A 129 -4.83 -11.42 -10.23
N ARG A 130 -4.63 -11.86 -8.98
CA ARG A 130 -5.57 -11.58 -7.88
C ARG A 130 -4.87 -10.94 -6.70
N ILE A 131 -5.52 -9.93 -6.14
CA ILE A 131 -5.16 -9.34 -4.86
C ILE A 131 -5.96 -10.00 -3.75
N TYR A 132 -5.33 -10.19 -2.60
CA TYR A 132 -5.94 -10.68 -1.37
C TYR A 132 -5.81 -9.57 -0.33
N VAL A 133 -6.90 -9.25 0.35
CA VAL A 133 -6.96 -8.17 1.34
C VAL A 133 -7.50 -8.75 2.63
N THR A 134 -6.75 -8.61 3.72
CA THR A 134 -7.25 -8.98 5.06
C THR A 134 -8.12 -7.86 5.59
N ASP A 135 -9.29 -8.18 6.13
CA ASP A 135 -10.09 -7.28 6.95
C ASP A 135 -10.12 -7.86 8.37
N ALA A 136 -9.36 -7.23 9.25
CA ALA A 136 -8.95 -7.79 10.53
C ALA A 136 -10.10 -7.89 11.53
N ILE A 137 -11.15 -7.06 11.36
CA ILE A 137 -12.28 -6.98 12.28
C ILE A 137 -13.53 -6.59 11.49
N PHE A 138 -14.53 -7.46 11.42
CA PHE A 138 -15.85 -7.12 10.88
C PHE A 138 -16.70 -6.32 11.89
N GLU A 139 -17.86 -5.83 11.44
CA GLU A 139 -18.83 -5.06 12.27
C GLU A 139 -19.18 -5.76 13.59
N ASN A 140 -19.28 -7.09 13.60
CA ASN A 140 -19.65 -7.88 14.79
C ASN A 140 -18.50 -8.08 15.80
N ARG A 141 -17.29 -7.61 15.49
CA ARG A 141 -16.09 -7.67 16.37
C ARG A 141 -15.57 -9.07 16.70
N VAL A 142 -16.18 -10.12 16.18
CA VAL A 142 -15.81 -11.51 16.44
C VAL A 142 -15.33 -12.24 15.19
N GLU A 143 -15.61 -11.69 14.01
CA GLU A 143 -15.16 -12.22 12.73
C GLU A 143 -14.10 -11.34 12.07
N SER A 144 -13.27 -11.99 11.27
CA SER A 144 -12.34 -11.38 10.32
C SER A 144 -12.36 -12.18 9.02
N GLY A 145 -11.74 -11.67 7.96
CA GLY A 145 -11.73 -12.42 6.71
C GLY A 145 -10.71 -11.94 5.69
N ILE A 146 -10.66 -12.70 4.59
CA ILE A 146 -9.82 -12.38 3.42
C ILE A 146 -10.74 -12.15 2.23
N TYR A 147 -10.74 -10.92 1.73
CA TYR A 147 -11.34 -10.59 0.45
C TYR A 147 -10.36 -10.87 -0.69
N SER A 148 -10.88 -11.13 -1.88
CA SER A 148 -10.05 -11.20 -3.06
C SER A 148 -10.75 -10.69 -4.31
N PHE A 149 -9.96 -10.00 -5.14
CA PHE A 149 -10.40 -9.37 -6.38
C PHE A 149 -9.40 -9.71 -7.48
N SER A 150 -9.89 -10.02 -8.67
CA SER A 150 -9.06 -10.09 -9.87
C SER A 150 -8.70 -8.70 -10.36
N LEU A 151 -7.55 -8.59 -11.04
CA LEU A 151 -7.15 -7.34 -11.69
C LEU A 151 -8.21 -6.83 -12.68
N ASP A 152 -8.90 -7.73 -13.37
CA ASP A 152 -9.97 -7.38 -14.32
C ASP A 152 -11.19 -6.79 -13.62
N GLU A 153 -11.56 -7.29 -12.44
CA GLU A 153 -12.61 -6.68 -11.61
C GLU A 153 -12.19 -5.29 -11.14
N LEU A 154 -10.96 -5.14 -10.65
CA LEU A 154 -10.44 -3.85 -10.20
C LEU A 154 -10.38 -2.81 -11.33
N ASN A 155 -10.06 -3.23 -12.55
CA ASN A 155 -10.01 -2.35 -13.72
C ASN A 155 -11.39 -1.87 -14.17
N LYS A 156 -12.48 -2.56 -13.80
CA LYS A 156 -13.85 -2.08 -14.04
C LYS A 156 -14.26 -0.94 -13.10
N LYS A 157 -13.50 -0.72 -12.02
CA LYS A 157 -13.68 0.31 -10.97
C LYS A 157 -15.00 0.19 -10.21
N ASP A 158 -15.20 1.11 -9.25
CA ASP A 158 -16.45 1.38 -8.52
C ASP A 158 -17.03 0.20 -7.71
N ILE A 159 -16.17 -0.66 -7.16
CA ILE A 159 -16.61 -1.74 -6.27
C ILE A 159 -16.91 -1.16 -4.89
N VAL A 160 -18.18 -1.16 -4.50
CA VAL A 160 -18.60 -0.74 -3.15
C VAL A 160 -19.10 -1.96 -2.37
N LEU A 161 -18.32 -2.42 -1.41
CA LEU A 161 -18.70 -3.53 -0.54
C LEU A 161 -19.83 -3.11 0.41
N ASN A 162 -20.80 -3.98 0.55
CA ASN A 162 -21.94 -3.82 1.45
C ASN A 162 -22.43 -5.20 1.91
N ARG A 163 -23.45 -5.21 2.78
CA ARG A 163 -23.98 -6.46 3.35
C ARG A 163 -24.49 -7.46 2.31
N SER A 164 -24.98 -7.01 1.16
CA SER A 164 -25.55 -7.90 0.14
C SER A 164 -24.48 -8.53 -0.75
N ASN A 165 -23.38 -7.82 -1.03
CA ASN A 165 -22.38 -8.26 -2.01
C ASN A 165 -21.04 -8.74 -1.41
N LYS A 166 -20.69 -8.37 -0.17
CA LYS A 166 -19.35 -8.66 0.37
C LYS A 166 -18.99 -10.15 0.39
N LYS A 167 -20.00 -11.01 0.58
CA LYS A 167 -19.86 -12.47 0.54
C LYS A 167 -19.36 -13.02 -0.80
N PHE A 168 -19.56 -12.30 -1.91
CA PHE A 168 -19.08 -12.73 -3.23
C PHE A 168 -17.57 -12.57 -3.40
N TYR A 169 -16.96 -11.69 -2.61
CA TYR A 169 -15.53 -11.40 -2.63
C TYR A 169 -14.76 -12.07 -1.48
N LEU A 170 -15.47 -12.62 -0.49
CA LEU A 170 -14.86 -13.33 0.63
C LEU A 170 -14.36 -14.71 0.18
N THR A 171 -13.08 -14.96 0.45
CA THR A 171 -12.45 -16.27 0.22
C THR A 171 -12.36 -17.08 1.50
N SER A 172 -12.31 -16.42 2.65
CA SER A 172 -12.23 -17.05 3.97
C SER A 172 -12.78 -16.11 5.03
N VAL A 173 -13.37 -16.70 6.07
CA VAL A 173 -13.84 -16.01 7.29
C VAL A 173 -13.27 -16.77 8.48
N PHE A 174 -12.82 -16.04 9.47
CA PHE A 174 -12.31 -16.57 10.72
C PHE A 174 -13.13 -15.99 11.86
N THR A 175 -13.36 -16.80 12.89
CA THR A 175 -14.11 -16.39 14.08
C THR A 175 -13.22 -16.55 15.29
N LEU A 176 -13.18 -15.53 16.15
CA LEU A 176 -12.52 -15.62 17.44
C LEU A 176 -13.26 -16.65 18.30
N GLU A 177 -12.51 -17.61 18.83
CA GLU A 177 -13.05 -18.50 19.85
C GLU A 177 -13.31 -17.71 21.14
N PRO A 178 -14.42 -18.00 21.85
CA PRO A 178 -14.80 -17.30 23.08
C PRO A 178 -13.84 -17.53 24.26
#